data_AF-S2DM49-F1
#
_entry.id   AF-S2DM49-F1
#
_cell.length_a   1.000
_cell.length_b   1.000
_cell.length_c   1.000
_cell.angle_alpha   90.00
_cell.angle_beta   90.00
_cell.angle_gamma   90.00
#
_symmetry.space_group_name_H-M   'P 1'
#
loop_
_entity.id
_entity.type
_entity.pdbx_description
1 polymer ?
#
loop_
_entity_poly.entity_id
_entity_poly.type
_entity_poly.pdbx_seq_one_letter_code
_entity_poly.pdbx_strand_id
1 'polypeptide(L)'
;MMKFLSKIVFFIAGWKLNVGWPDGLKKAVLIAIPHTSNWDLLYARAAFYLMDIPVRFTIKKEIMVGPLGWLIKGLGGIAIDRKRVPGGRKQTYTEAMTNMLKEADELVIMVTPEGTRSYAPRWKSGFYHIALGAEVPVVIGYLDYKKKEAGIGPVIYPNGDRDGQIEEMMVFGRTVTGKYPEKGIR
;
A
#
# COMPACT_ATOMS: atom_id res chain seq x y z
N MET A 1 8.26 17.35 -10.93
CA MET A 1 7.75 18.17 -9.81
C MET A 1 7.66 17.38 -8.51
N MET A 2 6.82 16.33 -8.42
CA MET A 2 6.62 15.60 -7.15
C MET A 2 7.90 15.00 -6.55
N LYS A 3 8.76 14.40 -7.37
CA LYS A 3 10.07 13.87 -6.92
C LYS A 3 10.94 14.95 -6.26
N PHE A 4 10.94 16.17 -6.79
CA PHE A 4 11.69 17.29 -6.22
C PHE A 4 11.11 17.74 -4.87
N LEU A 5 9.78 17.90 -4.78
CA LEU A 5 9.11 18.19 -3.52
C LEU A 5 9.37 17.10 -2.47
N SER A 6 9.34 15.83 -2.87
CA SER A 6 9.66 14.71 -1.99
C SER A 6 11.09 14.76 -1.48
N LYS A 7 12.06 15.15 -2.33
CA LYS A 7 13.46 15.35 -1.91
C LYS A 7 13.56 16.43 -0.83
N ILE A 8 12.88 17.56 -1.01
CA ILE A 8 12.86 18.65 -0.03
C ILE A 8 12.23 18.19 1.29
N VAL A 9 11.09 17.51 1.23
CA VAL A 9 10.41 16.99 2.44
C VAL A 9 11.34 16.04 3.21
N PHE A 10 11.99 15.09 2.51
CA PHE A 10 12.91 14.15 3.14
C PHE A 10 14.14 14.85 3.72
N PHE A 11 14.72 15.80 2.99
CA PHE A 11 15.88 16.57 3.43
C PHE A 11 15.57 17.37 4.71
N ILE A 12 14.47 18.14 4.73
CA ILE A 12 14.09 18.98 5.88
C ILE A 12 13.70 18.10 7.08
N ALA A 13 12.96 17.02 6.85
CA ALA A 13 12.51 16.15 7.94
C ALA A 13 13.60 15.18 8.43
N GLY A 14 14.73 15.08 7.72
CA GLY A 14 15.85 14.19 8.03
C GLY A 14 15.57 12.71 7.74
N TRP A 15 14.74 12.42 6.73
CA TRP A 15 14.43 11.06 6.31
C TRP A 15 15.40 10.55 5.26
N LYS A 16 15.74 9.26 5.36
CA LYS A 16 16.52 8.51 4.37
C LYS A 16 15.69 7.41 3.71
N LEU A 17 16.16 6.97 2.55
CA LEU A 17 15.56 5.87 1.80
C LEU A 17 16.37 4.60 1.99
N ASN A 18 15.67 3.50 2.23
CA ASN A 18 16.19 2.15 2.01
C ASN A 18 15.51 1.58 0.75
N VAL A 19 16.19 1.73 -0.39
CA VAL A 19 15.67 1.30 -1.68
C VAL A 19 15.85 -0.21 -1.80
N GLY A 20 14.75 -0.93 -2.06
CA GLY A 20 14.74 -2.38 -2.17
C GLY A 20 13.60 -2.91 -3.01
N TRP A 21 13.10 -2.11 -3.96
CA TRP A 21 12.09 -2.59 -4.89
C TRP A 21 12.68 -3.68 -5.79
N PRO A 22 12.07 -4.87 -5.90
CA PRO A 22 12.65 -5.96 -6.68
C PRO A 22 12.74 -5.62 -8.17
N ASP A 23 13.88 -5.95 -8.78
CA ASP A 23 14.12 -5.70 -10.20
C ASP A 23 13.07 -6.41 -11.07
N GLY A 24 12.53 -5.68 -12.05
CA GLY A 24 11.53 -6.20 -12.97
C GLY A 24 10.13 -6.41 -12.36
N LEU A 25 9.90 -6.10 -11.07
CA LEU A 25 8.58 -6.24 -10.46
C LEU A 25 7.62 -5.15 -10.94
N LYS A 26 6.73 -5.55 -11.85
CA LYS A 26 5.72 -4.68 -12.50
C LYS A 26 4.36 -4.67 -11.80
N LYS A 27 4.03 -5.77 -11.12
CA LYS A 27 2.72 -5.96 -10.50
C LYS A 27 2.86 -6.47 -9.07
N ALA A 28 2.17 -5.81 -8.14
CA ALA A 28 2.20 -6.19 -6.73
C ALA A 28 1.02 -5.60 -5.97
N VAL A 29 0.71 -6.23 -4.84
CA VAL A 29 0.00 -5.55 -3.75
C VAL A 29 1.05 -4.98 -2.81
N LEU A 30 1.03 -3.67 -2.58
CA LEU A 30 1.93 -3.03 -1.63
C LEU A 30 1.17 -2.76 -0.33
N ILE A 31 1.68 -3.27 0.78
CA ILE A 31 1.21 -2.83 2.11
C ILE A 31 2.10 -1.69 2.61
N ALA A 32 1.50 -0.61 3.12
CA ALA A 32 2.25 0.49 3.72
C ALA A 32 2.04 0.47 5.23
N ILE A 33 3.11 0.22 5.99
CA ILE A 33 3.08 0.10 7.45
C ILE A 33 4.14 0.99 8.13
N PRO A 34 3.95 1.34 9.41
CA PRO A 34 2.71 1.23 10.16
C PRO A 34 1.74 2.35 9.76
N HIS A 35 0.44 2.16 10.01
CA HIS A 35 -0.58 3.18 9.79
C HIS A 35 -1.04 3.78 11.12
N THR A 36 -0.28 4.71 11.66
CA THR A 36 -0.54 5.34 12.97
C THR A 36 -0.91 6.83 12.88
N SER A 37 -0.64 7.48 11.73
CA SER A 37 -0.78 8.93 11.53
C SER A 37 -1.12 9.32 10.09
N ASN A 38 -1.68 10.51 9.89
CA ASN A 38 -1.80 11.12 8.55
C ASN A 38 -0.43 11.42 7.93
N TRP A 39 0.60 11.64 8.76
CA TRP A 39 1.97 11.85 8.31
C TRP A 39 2.53 10.63 7.56
N ASP A 40 2.03 9.42 7.86
CA ASP A 40 2.47 8.20 7.19
C ASP A 40 2.17 8.25 5.70
N LEU A 41 1.00 8.78 5.32
CA LEU A 41 0.64 8.92 3.91
C LEU A 41 1.59 9.90 3.19
N LEU A 42 1.96 11.01 3.83
CA LEU A 42 2.89 11.98 3.25
C LEU A 42 4.27 11.36 3.03
N TYR A 43 4.86 10.74 4.06
CA TYR A 43 6.19 10.16 3.98
C TYR A 43 6.24 8.94 3.07
N ALA A 44 5.25 8.04 3.14
CA ALA A 44 5.18 6.89 2.25
C ALA A 44 5.05 7.33 0.79
N ARG A 45 4.17 8.30 0.50
CA ARG A 45 3.98 8.79 -0.87
C ARG A 45 5.23 9.48 -1.41
N ALA A 46 5.90 10.28 -0.58
CA ALA A 46 7.17 10.90 -0.93
C ALA A 46 8.25 9.84 -1.18
N ALA A 47 8.35 8.81 -0.34
CA ALA A 47 9.27 7.70 -0.54
C ALA A 47 9.04 6.98 -1.88
N PHE A 48 7.78 6.65 -2.20
CA PHE A 48 7.45 6.00 -3.47
C PHE A 48 7.76 6.88 -4.70
N TYR A 49 7.56 8.20 -4.61
CA TYR A 49 8.00 9.11 -5.68
C TYR A 49 9.53 9.14 -5.84
N LEU A 50 10.28 9.04 -4.74
CA LEU A 50 11.74 9.05 -4.79
C LEU A 50 12.31 7.74 -5.32
N MET A 51 11.66 6.62 -5.00
CA MET A 51 12.01 5.28 -5.47
C MET A 51 11.44 4.95 -6.85
N ASP A 52 10.73 5.88 -7.50
CA ASP A 52 10.04 5.67 -8.78
C ASP A 52 9.06 4.47 -8.80
N ILE A 53 8.51 4.10 -7.63
CA ILE A 53 7.54 3.00 -7.54
C ILE A 53 6.16 3.53 -7.98
N PRO A 54 5.50 2.91 -8.98
CA PRO A 54 4.27 3.40 -9.58
C PRO A 54 3.03 3.05 -8.73
N VAL A 55 3.06 3.43 -7.45
CA VAL A 55 1.99 3.14 -6.50
C VAL A 55 0.69 3.82 -6.91
N ARG A 56 -0.37 3.02 -6.95
CA ARG A 56 -1.76 3.44 -7.09
C ARG A 56 -2.56 3.04 -5.86
N PHE A 57 -3.61 3.79 -5.55
CA PHE A 57 -4.55 3.42 -4.49
C PHE A 57 -5.98 3.56 -5.00
N THR A 58 -6.85 2.66 -4.60
CA THR A 58 -8.22 2.65 -5.10
C THR A 58 -9.11 3.61 -4.33
N ILE A 59 -9.92 4.38 -5.04
CA ILE A 59 -10.94 5.26 -4.47
C ILE A 59 -12.28 4.94 -5.13
N LYS A 60 -13.35 4.94 -4.34
CA LYS A 60 -14.70 4.71 -4.83
C LYS A 60 -15.01 5.65 -6.00
N LYS A 61 -15.53 5.10 -7.10
CA LYS A 61 -15.80 5.85 -8.34
C LYS A 61 -16.64 7.11 -8.11
N GLU A 62 -17.56 7.07 -7.16
CA GLU A 62 -18.44 8.19 -6.80
C GLU A 62 -17.68 9.39 -6.24
N ILE A 63 -16.50 9.19 -5.64
CA ILE A 63 -15.63 10.26 -5.11
C ILE A 63 -14.69 10.80 -6.21
N MET A 64 -14.57 10.08 -7.33
CA MET A 64 -13.62 10.40 -8.41
C MET A 64 -14.20 11.36 -9.46
N VAL A 65 -15.19 12.17 -9.07
CA VAL A 65 -15.89 13.12 -9.94
C VAL A 65 -15.47 14.57 -9.66
N GLY A 66 -15.53 15.41 -10.69
CA GLY A 66 -15.21 16.84 -10.58
C GLY A 66 -13.74 17.15 -10.23
N PRO A 67 -13.46 18.38 -9.74
CA PRO A 67 -12.10 18.84 -9.43
C PRO A 67 -11.39 17.97 -8.39
N LEU A 68 -12.13 17.45 -7.39
CA LEU A 68 -11.58 16.56 -6.37
C LEU A 68 -11.07 15.25 -7.00
N GLY A 69 -11.82 14.69 -7.95
CA GLY A 69 -11.40 13.50 -8.69
C GLY A 69 -10.12 13.72 -9.49
N TRP A 70 -9.93 14.89 -10.10
CA TRP A 70 -8.71 15.23 -10.83
C TRP A 70 -7.48 15.28 -9.90
N LEU A 71 -7.63 15.91 -8.73
CA LEU A 71 -6.57 15.95 -7.72
C LEU A 71 -6.19 14.54 -7.25
N ILE A 72 -7.19 13.71 -6.93
CA ILE A 72 -6.96 12.34 -6.47
C ILE A 72 -6.27 11.49 -7.54
N LYS A 73 -6.69 11.62 -8.82
CA LYS A 73 -6.00 10.96 -9.95
C LYS A 73 -4.54 11.39 -10.05
N GLY A 74 -4.26 12.69 -9.94
CA GLY A 74 -2.89 13.22 -9.96
C GLY A 74 -2.00 12.67 -8.84
N LEU A 75 -2.59 12.32 -7.70
CA LEU A 75 -1.88 11.69 -6.57
C LEU A 75 -1.67 10.18 -6.74
N GLY A 76 -2.25 9.56 -7.79
CA GLY A 76 -2.18 8.12 -8.05
C GLY A 76 -3.45 7.36 -7.66
N GLY A 77 -4.54 8.06 -7.36
CA GLY A 77 -5.83 7.42 -7.09
C GLY A 77 -6.46 6.84 -8.37
N ILE A 78 -6.89 5.59 -8.31
CA ILE A 78 -7.60 4.90 -9.38
C ILE A 78 -9.04 4.65 -8.96
N ALA A 79 -9.99 4.94 -9.84
CA ALA A 79 -11.40 4.70 -9.56
C ALA A 79 -11.67 3.21 -9.55
N ILE A 80 -12.22 2.69 -8.45
CA ILE A 80 -12.70 1.31 -8.39
C ILE A 80 -14.21 1.28 -8.63
N ASP A 81 -14.61 0.49 -9.63
CA ASP A 81 -16.00 0.26 -9.99
C ASP A 81 -16.35 -1.20 -9.73
N ARG A 82 -17.35 -1.45 -8.89
CA ARG A 82 -17.83 -2.79 -8.57
C ARG A 82 -18.96 -3.14 -9.51
N LYS A 83 -18.58 -3.71 -10.66
CA LYS A 83 -19.53 -4.19 -11.67
C LYS A 83 -20.44 -5.28 -11.08
N ARG A 84 -21.61 -5.48 -11.68
CA ARG A 84 -22.43 -6.67 -11.39
C ARG A 84 -21.79 -7.89 -12.05
N VAL A 85 -21.68 -8.99 -11.32
CA VAL A 85 -21.27 -10.30 -11.87
C VAL A 85 -22.50 -11.07 -12.37
N PRO A 86 -22.32 -12.04 -13.28
CA PRO A 86 -23.39 -12.99 -13.63
C PRO A 86 -24.02 -13.58 -12.36
N GLY A 87 -25.36 -13.55 -12.26
CA GLY A 87 -26.08 -13.93 -11.03
C GLY A 87 -26.44 -12.76 -10.09
N GLY A 88 -26.17 -11.50 -10.49
CA GLY A 88 -26.87 -10.32 -9.94
C GLY A 88 -26.24 -9.63 -8.73
N ARG A 89 -25.26 -10.23 -8.05
CA ARG A 89 -24.53 -9.57 -6.95
C ARG A 89 -23.52 -8.54 -7.49
N LYS A 90 -23.22 -7.52 -6.67
CA LYS A 90 -22.08 -6.62 -6.93
C LYS A 90 -20.77 -7.35 -6.62
N GLN A 91 -19.72 -7.06 -7.40
CA GLN A 91 -18.37 -7.49 -7.06
C GLN A 91 -17.97 -6.98 -5.67
N THR A 92 -17.13 -7.73 -4.98
CA THR A 92 -16.40 -7.27 -3.80
C THR A 92 -15.25 -6.35 -4.23
N TYR A 93 -14.71 -5.58 -3.29
CA TYR A 93 -13.51 -4.78 -3.57
C TYR A 93 -12.29 -5.66 -3.88
N THR A 94 -12.16 -6.79 -3.18
CA THR A 94 -11.13 -7.79 -3.43
C THR A 94 -11.18 -8.28 -4.88
N GLU A 95 -12.35 -8.73 -5.35
CA GLU A 95 -12.52 -9.21 -6.74
C GLU A 95 -12.19 -8.12 -7.76
N ALA A 96 -12.67 -6.90 -7.54
CA ALA A 96 -12.40 -5.79 -8.45
C ALA A 96 -10.89 -5.46 -8.50
N MET A 97 -10.19 -5.40 -7.36
CA MET A 97 -8.75 -5.16 -7.32
C MET A 97 -7.93 -6.31 -7.93
N THR A 98 -8.35 -7.56 -7.70
CA THR A 98 -7.74 -8.74 -8.32
C THR A 98 -7.83 -8.64 -9.85
N ASN A 99 -9.00 -8.31 -10.39
CA ASN A 99 -9.17 -8.14 -11.84
C ASN A 99 -8.31 -7.00 -12.39
N MET A 100 -8.26 -5.86 -11.68
CA MET A 100 -7.40 -4.73 -12.09
C MET A 100 -5.92 -5.12 -12.18
N LEU A 101 -5.42 -5.94 -11.25
CA LEU A 101 -4.04 -6.45 -11.30
C LEU A 101 -3.83 -7.46 -12.43
N LYS A 102 -4.82 -8.31 -12.73
CA LYS A 102 -4.74 -9.28 -13.84
C LYS A 102 -4.73 -8.59 -15.21
N GLU A 103 -5.59 -7.59 -15.38
CA GLU A 103 -5.81 -6.88 -16.65
C GLU A 103 -4.69 -5.87 -16.97
N ALA A 104 -3.95 -5.39 -15.95
CA ALA A 104 -2.87 -4.45 -16.16
C ALA A 104 -1.56 -5.13 -16.58
N ASP A 105 -0.78 -4.43 -17.42
CA ASP A 105 0.62 -4.78 -17.68
C ASP A 105 1.52 -4.40 -16.49
N GLU A 106 1.27 -3.23 -15.90
CA GLU A 106 2.03 -2.67 -14.77
C GLU A 106 1.07 -2.01 -13.78
N LEU A 107 1.03 -2.50 -12.54
CA LEU A 107 0.16 -1.97 -11.50
C LEU A 107 0.63 -2.39 -10.10
N VAL A 108 0.95 -1.41 -9.26
CA VAL A 108 1.18 -1.63 -7.82
C VAL A 108 0.03 -1.01 -7.04
N ILE A 109 -0.83 -1.85 -6.44
CA ILE A 109 -1.96 -1.38 -5.62
C ILE A 109 -1.52 -1.30 -4.16
N MET A 110 -1.52 -0.08 -3.60
CA MET A 110 -1.27 0.13 -2.18
C MET A 110 -2.54 -0.02 -1.34
N VAL A 111 -2.41 -0.76 -0.24
CA VAL A 111 -3.46 -1.01 0.74
C VAL A 111 -2.90 -0.95 2.16
N THR A 112 -3.72 -0.52 3.12
CA THR A 112 -3.35 -0.53 4.54
C THR A 112 -3.99 -1.75 5.21
N PRO A 113 -3.21 -2.73 5.70
CA PRO A 113 -3.75 -3.97 6.25
C PRO A 113 -4.51 -3.75 7.58
N GLU A 114 -4.07 -2.75 8.37
CA GLU A 114 -4.72 -2.32 9.61
C GLU A 114 -6.11 -1.69 9.34
N GLY A 115 -6.26 -0.96 8.24
CA GLY A 115 -7.51 -0.32 7.82
C GLY A 115 -8.02 0.80 8.73
N THR A 116 -7.22 1.20 9.72
CA THR A 116 -7.46 2.30 10.65
C THR A 116 -6.12 2.87 11.12
N ARG A 117 -6.12 4.09 11.68
CA ARG A 117 -4.93 4.69 12.32
C ARG A 117 -4.82 4.41 13.81
N SER A 118 -5.88 3.82 14.38
CA SER A 118 -5.89 3.31 15.74
C SER A 118 -5.27 1.93 15.76
N TYR A 119 -4.83 1.49 16.93
CA TYR A 119 -4.32 0.13 17.12
C TYR A 119 -5.30 -0.91 16.56
N ALA A 120 -4.77 -1.79 15.70
CA ALA A 120 -5.50 -2.91 15.12
C ALA A 120 -4.84 -4.23 15.57
N PRO A 121 -5.46 -5.02 16.48
CA PRO A 121 -4.86 -6.25 16.98
C PRO A 121 -4.77 -7.36 15.93
N ARG A 122 -5.50 -7.23 14.82
CA ARG A 122 -5.48 -8.15 13.69
C ARG A 122 -5.55 -7.35 12.40
N TRP A 123 -4.77 -7.77 11.41
CA TRP A 123 -4.86 -7.23 10.06
C TRP A 123 -6.03 -7.81 9.30
N LYS A 124 -6.60 -7.01 8.40
CA LYS A 124 -7.58 -7.49 7.42
C LYS A 124 -6.84 -8.29 6.35
N SER A 125 -7.37 -9.44 5.96
CA SER A 125 -6.73 -10.31 4.95
C SER A 125 -7.01 -9.95 3.49
N GLY A 126 -7.79 -8.89 3.23
CA GLY A 126 -8.22 -8.55 1.86
C GLY A 126 -7.05 -8.38 0.89
N PHE A 127 -5.96 -7.75 1.35
CA PHE A 127 -4.74 -7.57 0.54
C PHE A 127 -4.10 -8.90 0.13
N TYR A 128 -4.08 -9.87 1.03
CA TYR A 128 -3.53 -11.20 0.79
C TYR A 128 -4.37 -11.95 -0.25
N HIS A 129 -5.70 -11.90 -0.11
CA HIS A 129 -6.61 -12.50 -1.09
C HIS A 129 -6.51 -11.83 -2.47
N ILE A 130 -6.29 -10.51 -2.51
CA ILE A 130 -6.04 -9.80 -3.77
C ILE A 130 -4.78 -10.33 -4.44
N ALA A 131 -3.68 -10.38 -3.69
CA ALA A 131 -2.38 -10.83 -4.19
C ALA A 131 -2.41 -12.29 -4.65
N LEU A 132 -2.97 -13.19 -3.84
CA LEU A 132 -3.15 -14.60 -4.16
C LEU A 132 -4.01 -14.78 -5.42
N GLY A 133 -5.17 -14.11 -5.45
CA GLY A 133 -6.10 -14.21 -6.57
C GLY A 133 -5.54 -13.65 -7.87
N ALA A 134 -4.66 -12.65 -7.81
CA ALA A 134 -4.01 -12.02 -8.96
C ALA A 134 -2.65 -12.63 -9.33
N GLU A 135 -2.15 -13.61 -8.55
CA GLU A 135 -0.85 -14.25 -8.75
C GLU A 135 0.31 -13.24 -8.76
N VAL A 136 0.27 -12.29 -7.81
CA VAL A 136 1.30 -11.25 -7.63
C VAL A 136 1.81 -11.28 -6.18
N PRO A 137 3.04 -10.82 -5.91
CA PRO A 137 3.54 -10.75 -4.54
C PRO A 137 2.87 -9.64 -3.73
N VAL A 138 2.93 -9.80 -2.41
CA VAL A 138 2.76 -8.72 -1.44
C VAL A 138 4.13 -8.12 -1.13
N VAL A 139 4.29 -6.82 -1.30
CA VAL A 139 5.51 -6.08 -0.96
C VAL A 139 5.25 -5.19 0.25
N ILE A 140 6.14 -5.21 1.23
CA ILE A 140 6.02 -4.37 2.43
C ILE A 140 6.75 -3.05 2.20
N GLY A 141 6.03 -1.94 2.08
CA GLY A 141 6.58 -0.60 2.26
C GLY A 141 6.53 -0.20 3.73
N TYR A 142 7.62 0.33 4.27
CA TYR A 142 7.70 0.68 5.69
C TYR A 142 8.17 2.11 5.95
N LEU A 143 7.75 2.65 7.10
CA LEU A 143 8.23 3.90 7.68
C LEU A 143 8.69 3.69 9.12
N ASP A 144 10.00 3.71 9.35
CA ASP A 144 10.59 3.68 10.69
C ASP A 144 10.87 5.11 11.16
N TYR A 145 9.99 5.64 12.01
CA TYR A 145 10.09 6.99 12.56
C TYR A 145 11.25 7.16 13.55
N LYS A 146 11.67 6.06 14.21
CA LYS A 146 12.82 6.10 15.13
C LYS A 146 14.12 6.26 14.35
N LYS A 147 14.26 5.55 13.22
CA LYS A 147 15.42 5.64 12.32
C LYS A 147 15.29 6.76 11.28
N LYS A 148 14.11 7.37 11.15
CA LYS A 148 13.72 8.26 10.04
C LYS A 148 14.03 7.63 8.69
N GLU A 149 13.57 6.41 8.48
CA GLU A 149 13.86 5.61 7.29
C GLU A 149 12.56 5.15 6.63
N ALA A 150 12.43 5.42 5.34
CA ALA A 150 11.37 4.88 4.51
C ALA A 150 11.97 3.85 3.54
N GLY A 151 11.36 2.69 3.42
CA GLY A 151 11.95 1.64 2.57
C GLY A 151 11.01 0.54 2.14
N ILE A 152 11.60 -0.42 1.44
CA ILE A 152 10.97 -1.66 1.02
C ILE A 152 11.53 -2.81 1.85
N GLY A 153 10.64 -3.55 2.49
CA GLY A 153 10.92 -4.72 3.29
C GLY A 153 10.70 -6.02 2.50
N PRO A 154 10.35 -7.12 3.19
CA PRO A 154 10.13 -8.42 2.58
C PRO A 154 9.11 -8.41 1.43
N VAL A 155 9.31 -9.37 0.53
CA VAL A 155 8.42 -9.67 -0.60
C VAL A 155 7.88 -11.07 -0.38
N ILE A 156 6.57 -11.17 -0.22
CA ILE A 156 5.88 -12.42 0.09
C ILE A 156 5.06 -12.85 -1.11
N TYR A 157 5.36 -14.03 -1.65
CA TYR A 157 4.52 -14.66 -2.65
C TYR A 157 3.45 -15.50 -1.93
N PRO A 158 2.15 -15.15 -2.08
CA PRO A 158 1.09 -15.90 -1.43
C PRO A 158 1.12 -17.38 -1.79
N ASN A 159 1.22 -18.26 -0.79
CA ASN A 159 1.29 -19.72 -0.95
C ASN A 159 0.01 -20.45 -0.52
N GLY A 160 -0.99 -19.71 -0.04
CA GLY A 160 -2.25 -20.26 0.49
C GLY A 160 -2.30 -20.31 2.03
N ASP A 161 -1.15 -20.31 2.72
CA ASP A 161 -1.09 -20.14 4.18
C ASP A 161 -1.21 -18.65 4.54
N ARG A 162 -2.45 -18.18 4.50
CA ARG A 162 -2.80 -16.78 4.79
C ARG A 162 -2.35 -16.36 6.18
N ASP A 163 -2.65 -17.16 7.21
CA ASP A 163 -2.45 -16.72 8.59
C ASP A 163 -0.97 -16.76 8.96
N GLY A 164 -0.22 -17.78 8.51
CA GLY A 164 1.23 -17.84 8.68
C GLY A 164 1.96 -16.71 7.96
N GLN A 165 1.61 -16.43 6.70
CA GLN A 165 2.27 -15.35 5.94
C GLN A 165 1.86 -13.96 6.42
N ILE A 166 0.64 -13.75 6.91
CA ILE A 166 0.28 -12.49 7.59
C ILE A 166 1.10 -12.30 8.85
N GLU A 167 1.28 -13.35 9.65
CA GLU A 167 2.12 -13.28 10.85
C GLU A 167 3.59 -13.00 10.49
N GLU A 168 4.14 -13.59 9.43
CA GLU A 168 5.49 -13.26 8.91
C GLU A 168 5.63 -11.77 8.59
N MET A 169 4.65 -11.19 7.91
CA MET A 169 4.62 -9.75 7.62
C MET A 169 4.48 -8.90 8.88
N MET A 170 3.70 -9.36 9.86
CA MET A 170 3.56 -8.69 11.17
C MET A 170 4.85 -8.75 11.99
N VAL A 171 5.58 -9.87 11.97
CA VAL A 171 6.90 -10.02 12.62
C VAL A 171 7.85 -8.96 12.11
N PHE A 172 7.93 -8.76 10.78
CA PHE A 172 8.70 -7.65 10.22
C PHE A 172 8.15 -6.29 10.69
N GLY A 173 6.82 -6.11 10.66
CA GLY A 173 6.17 -4.89 11.09
C GLY A 173 6.47 -4.47 12.54
N ARG A 174 6.63 -5.42 13.46
CA ARG A 174 7.02 -5.15 14.86
C ARG A 174 8.43 -4.56 15.00
N THR A 175 9.29 -4.75 14.00
CA THR A 175 10.64 -4.16 13.99
C THR A 175 10.63 -2.68 13.58
N VAL A 176 9.50 -2.18 13.07
CA VAL A 176 9.35 -0.84 12.51
C VAL A 176 8.63 0.06 13.53
N THR A 177 9.24 1.18 13.89
CA THR A 177 8.65 2.11 14.86
C THR A 177 7.74 3.13 14.16
N GLY A 178 6.44 3.12 14.47
CA GLY A 178 5.48 4.11 13.98
C GLY A 178 5.62 5.49 14.65
N LYS A 179 4.95 6.51 14.08
CA LYS A 179 4.91 7.86 14.68
C LYS A 179 4.31 7.84 16.08
N TYR A 180 3.29 6.99 16.27
CA TYR A 180 2.65 6.71 17.56
C TYR A 180 2.84 5.22 17.87
N PRO A 181 3.96 4.83 18.53
CA PRO A 181 4.30 3.43 18.77
C PRO A 181 3.23 2.64 19.49
N GLU A 182 2.44 3.28 20.36
CA GLU A 182 1.34 2.66 21.11
C GLU A 182 0.21 2.15 20.21
N LYS A 183 0.10 2.73 19.00
CA LYS A 183 -0.86 2.35 17.94
C LYS A 183 -0.26 1.39 16.91
N GLY A 184 1.04 1.09 17.01
CA GLY A 184 1.75 0.26 16.05
C GLY A 184 1.41 -1.23 16.14
N ILE A 185 2.11 -2.00 15.32
CA ILE A 185 1.93 -3.44 15.18
C ILE A 185 2.56 -4.13 16.41
N ARG A 186 1.83 -5.08 17.01
CA ARG A 186 2.22 -5.81 18.22
C ARG A 186 2.34 -7.30 17.97
#